data_AF-A0A352MGJ6-F1
#
_entry.id   AF-A0A352MGJ6-F1
#
_cell.length_a   1.000
_cell.length_b   1.000
_cell.length_c   1.000
_cell.angle_alpha   90.00
_cell.angle_beta   90.00
_cell.angle_gamma   90.00
#
_symmetry.space_group_name_H-M   'P 1'
#
loop_
_entity.id
_entity.type
_entity.pdbx_description
1 polymer ?
#
loop_
_entity_poly.entity_id
_entity_poly.type
_entity_poly.pdbx_seq_one_letter_code
_entity_poly.pdbx_strand_id
1 'polypeptide(L)'
;MRFIISSAVVFIAFFTLTTVNQDQIKIPAGISIAIKSGNAAELAKYMNSTVELLLLEKEDFYKKAVAETILKDFFNEYHSKDFIIRHQGARNDAQYAIGNLETEKGSFRVYILLKKVGQELLIHIIRIEPDKAQ
;
A
#
# COMPACT_ATOMS: atom_id res chain seq x y z
N MET A 1 -45.83 56.60 -19.66
CA MET A 1 -46.61 56.25 -18.45
C MET A 1 -46.67 54.73 -18.35
N ARG A 2 -46.05 54.16 -17.30
CA ARG A 2 -46.22 52.79 -16.73
C ARG A 2 -45.54 51.59 -17.43
N PHE A 3 -44.61 51.02 -16.67
CA PHE A 3 -43.84 49.78 -16.87
C PHE A 3 -44.69 48.54 -16.62
N ILE A 4 -44.45 47.45 -17.35
CA ILE A 4 -44.63 46.08 -16.84
C ILE A 4 -43.48 45.23 -17.40
N ILE A 5 -42.36 45.18 -16.70
CA ILE A 5 -41.30 44.19 -16.96
C ILE A 5 -41.69 42.97 -16.14
N SER A 6 -42.25 41.97 -16.81
CA SER A 6 -42.72 40.73 -16.18
C SER A 6 -41.54 39.92 -15.66
N SER A 7 -41.72 39.39 -14.46
CA SER A 7 -40.75 38.68 -13.63
C SER A 7 -40.20 37.44 -14.34
N ALA A 8 -38.89 37.38 -14.53
CA ALA A 8 -38.17 36.13 -14.83
C ALA A 8 -36.73 36.25 -14.32
N VAL A 9 -36.57 36.29 -13.00
CA VAL A 9 -35.25 36.10 -12.38
C VAL A 9 -34.94 34.61 -12.47
N VAL A 10 -34.30 34.22 -13.56
CA VAL A 10 -33.73 32.88 -13.74
C VAL A 10 -32.43 32.82 -12.93
N PHE A 11 -32.53 32.34 -11.69
CA PHE A 11 -31.37 32.00 -10.86
C PHE A 11 -30.87 30.61 -11.29
N ILE A 12 -30.03 30.55 -12.33
CA ILE A 12 -29.25 29.35 -12.62
C ILE A 12 -28.13 29.26 -11.58
N ALA A 13 -28.34 28.44 -10.57
CA ALA A 13 -27.26 27.98 -9.71
C ALA A 13 -26.34 27.07 -10.54
N PHE A 14 -25.26 27.63 -11.07
CA PHE A 14 -24.12 26.85 -11.54
C PHE A 14 -23.49 26.16 -10.32
N PHE A 15 -23.94 24.93 -10.03
CA PHE A 15 -23.26 24.06 -9.09
C PHE A 15 -21.94 23.64 -9.76
N THR A 16 -20.86 24.36 -9.46
CA THR A 16 -19.52 23.97 -9.89
C THR A 16 -19.15 22.73 -9.07
N LEU A 17 -19.22 21.57 -9.73
CA LEU A 17 -18.72 20.32 -9.17
C LEU A 17 -17.20 20.44 -9.12
N THR A 18 -16.66 20.91 -8.00
CA THR A 18 -15.22 20.89 -7.76
C THR A 18 -14.82 19.44 -7.54
N THR A 19 -14.21 18.83 -8.56
CA THR A 19 -13.55 17.54 -8.41
C THR A 19 -12.33 17.74 -7.53
N VAL A 20 -12.50 17.49 -6.22
CA VAL A 20 -11.37 17.38 -5.30
C VAL A 20 -10.61 16.11 -5.72
N ASN A 21 -9.54 16.28 -6.49
CA ASN A 21 -8.56 15.22 -6.69
C ASN A 21 -7.93 14.96 -5.32
N GLN A 22 -8.44 13.96 -4.60
CA GLN A 22 -7.70 13.38 -3.49
C GLN A 22 -6.50 12.69 -4.12
N ASP A 23 -5.35 13.37 -4.12
CA ASP A 23 -4.06 12.70 -4.26
C ASP A 23 -3.97 11.69 -3.11
N GLN A 24 -4.42 10.46 -3.39
CA GLN A 24 -4.28 9.37 -2.45
C GLN A 24 -2.79 9.21 -2.21
N ILE A 25 -2.35 9.41 -0.98
CA ILE A 25 -0.96 9.13 -0.59
C ILE A 25 -0.75 7.62 -0.79
N LYS A 26 0.08 7.26 -1.77
CA LYS A 26 0.41 5.87 -2.13
C LYS A 26 1.80 5.53 -1.64
N ILE A 27 1.99 4.26 -1.28
CA ILE A 27 3.33 3.74 -1.02
C ILE A 27 4.15 3.71 -2.33
N PRO A 28 5.50 3.72 -2.27
CA PRO A 28 6.34 3.60 -3.46
C PRO A 28 5.96 2.41 -4.33
N ALA A 29 5.69 2.64 -5.62
CA ALA A 29 5.23 1.59 -6.55
C ALA A 29 6.24 0.43 -6.71
N GLY A 30 7.53 0.69 -6.47
CA GLY A 30 8.54 -0.37 -6.51
C GLY A 30 8.33 -1.46 -5.47
N ILE A 31 7.63 -1.18 -4.36
CA ILE A 31 7.29 -2.19 -3.34
C ILE A 31 6.30 -3.21 -3.91
N SER A 32 5.24 -2.75 -4.57
CA SER A 32 4.26 -3.67 -5.17
C SER A 32 4.86 -4.45 -6.33
N ILE A 33 5.72 -3.83 -7.13
CA ILE A 33 6.46 -4.51 -8.22
C ILE A 33 7.39 -5.59 -7.66
N ALA A 34 8.14 -5.30 -6.59
CA ALA A 34 9.04 -6.25 -5.97
C ALA A 34 8.29 -7.47 -5.41
N ILE A 35 7.15 -7.25 -4.73
CA ILE A 35 6.33 -8.35 -4.19
C ILE A 35 5.71 -9.17 -5.32
N LYS A 36 5.13 -8.50 -6.34
CA LYS A 36 4.54 -9.16 -7.52
C LYS A 36 5.55 -10.05 -8.25
N SER A 37 6.80 -9.62 -8.34
CA SER A 37 7.88 -10.38 -8.99
C SER A 37 8.60 -11.36 -8.07
N GLY A 38 8.25 -11.44 -6.78
CA GLY A 38 8.93 -12.27 -5.80
C GLY A 38 10.39 -11.87 -5.56
N ASN A 39 10.75 -10.60 -5.84
CA ASN A 39 12.13 -10.13 -5.77
C ASN A 39 12.44 -9.51 -4.41
N ALA A 40 12.93 -10.33 -3.49
CA ALA A 40 13.30 -9.88 -2.14
C ALA A 40 14.39 -8.81 -2.11
N ALA A 41 15.37 -8.85 -3.03
CA ALA A 41 16.45 -7.87 -3.10
C ALA A 41 15.93 -6.48 -3.49
N GLU A 42 15.00 -6.40 -4.45
CA GLU A 42 14.33 -5.14 -4.79
C GLU A 42 13.44 -4.64 -3.65
N LEU A 43 12.75 -5.54 -2.93
CA LEU A 43 11.96 -5.16 -1.76
C LEU A 43 12.84 -4.64 -0.62
N ALA A 44 14.01 -5.23 -0.41
CA ALA A 44 14.96 -4.85 0.63
C ALA A 44 15.49 -3.41 0.47
N LYS A 45 15.50 -2.85 -0.75
CA LYS A 45 15.86 -1.44 -0.97
C LYS A 45 14.95 -0.46 -0.23
N TYR A 46 13.72 -0.88 0.06
CA TYR A 46 12.74 -0.07 0.80
C TYR A 46 12.74 -0.37 2.31
N MET A 47 13.51 -1.34 2.80
CA MET A 47 13.51 -1.73 4.21
C MET A 47 14.35 -0.82 5.08
N ASN A 48 13.86 -0.55 6.29
CA ASN A 48 14.67 0.00 7.36
C ASN A 48 15.75 -1.00 7.80
N SER A 49 16.76 -0.52 8.53
CA SER A 49 17.87 -1.34 9.05
C SER A 49 17.42 -2.53 9.90
N THR A 50 16.29 -2.39 10.60
CA THR A 50 15.61 -3.45 11.36
C THR A 50 14.13 -3.45 10.98
N VAL A 51 13.60 -4.64 10.70
CA VAL A 51 12.22 -4.85 10.25
C VAL A 51 11.56 -5.87 11.18
N GLU A 52 10.35 -5.56 11.63
CA GLU A 52 9.45 -6.53 12.25
C GLU A 52 8.82 -7.37 11.14
N LEU A 53 9.05 -8.68 11.19
CA LEU A 53 8.53 -9.60 10.20
C LEU A 53 7.62 -10.61 10.90
N LEU A 54 6.33 -10.56 10.59
CA LEU A 54 5.44 -11.69 10.79
C LEU A 54 5.34 -12.47 9.50
N LEU A 55 5.81 -13.72 9.51
CA LEU A 55 5.66 -14.63 8.40
C LEU A 55 4.95 -15.90 8.88
N LEU A 56 3.74 -16.12 8.35
CA LEU A 56 2.82 -17.17 8.76
C LEU A 56 2.43 -17.02 10.24
N GLU A 57 3.15 -17.66 11.15
CA GLU A 57 2.90 -17.65 12.59
C GLU A 57 4.12 -17.22 13.40
N LYS A 58 5.25 -16.91 12.75
CA LYS A 58 6.49 -16.48 13.41
C LYS A 58 6.67 -14.98 13.31
N GLU A 59 6.72 -14.31 14.45
CA GLU A 59 6.96 -12.88 14.59
C GLU A 59 8.33 -12.65 15.24
N ASP A 60 9.16 -11.80 14.64
CA ASP A 60 10.42 -11.36 15.26
C ASP A 60 10.94 -10.08 14.59
N PHE A 61 11.96 -9.47 15.19
CA PHE A 61 12.70 -8.34 14.62
C PHE A 61 14.01 -8.82 14.00
N TYR A 62 14.16 -8.58 12.69
CA TYR A 62 15.35 -8.97 11.94
C TYR A 62 16.10 -7.78 11.39
N LYS A 63 17.43 -7.91 11.27
CA LYS A 63 18.22 -6.99 10.44
C LYS A 63 17.82 -7.14 8.99
N LYS A 64 17.89 -6.05 8.23
CA LYS A 64 17.53 -6.00 6.79
C LYS A 64 18.03 -7.20 5.98
N ALA A 65 19.32 -7.54 6.10
CA ALA A 65 19.91 -8.66 5.34
C ALA A 65 19.29 -10.03 5.70
N VAL A 66 18.92 -10.23 6.97
CA VAL A 66 18.26 -11.45 7.43
C VAL A 66 16.80 -11.47 6.97
N ALA A 67 16.09 -10.35 7.08
CA ALA A 67 14.71 -10.23 6.57
C ALA A 67 14.65 -10.47 5.05
N GLU A 68 15.59 -9.93 4.28
CA GLU A 68 15.73 -10.17 2.84
C GLU A 68 15.91 -11.66 2.54
N THR A 69 16.77 -12.35 3.29
CA THR A 69 16.99 -13.80 3.11
C THR A 69 15.73 -14.60 3.40
N ILE A 70 15.03 -14.30 4.50
CA ILE A 70 13.77 -14.97 4.87
C ILE A 70 12.70 -14.76 3.78
N LEU A 71 12.57 -13.53 3.26
CA LEU A 71 11.60 -13.22 2.22
C LEU A 71 11.97 -13.87 0.87
N LYS A 72 13.26 -13.99 0.57
CA LYS A 72 13.74 -14.73 -0.61
C LYS A 72 13.32 -16.20 -0.52
N ASP A 73 13.52 -16.83 0.63
CA ASP A 73 13.11 -18.22 0.85
C ASP A 73 11.59 -18.37 0.72
N PHE A 74 10.82 -17.44 1.28
CA PHE A 74 9.37 -17.40 1.11
C PHE A 74 8.95 -17.31 -0.36
N PHE A 75 9.52 -16.37 -1.14
CA PHE A 75 9.14 -16.22 -2.56
C PHE A 75 9.61 -17.38 -3.44
N ASN A 76 10.68 -18.10 -3.06
CA ASN A 76 11.08 -19.34 -3.74
C ASN A 76 10.15 -20.51 -3.40
N GLU A 77 9.63 -20.57 -2.17
CA GLU A 77 8.68 -21.60 -1.78
C GLU A 77 7.28 -21.33 -2.36
N TYR A 78 6.87 -20.07 -2.37
CA TYR A 78 5.57 -19.57 -2.79
C TYR A 78 5.74 -18.59 -3.96
N HIS A 79 6.06 -19.11 -5.15
CA HIS A 79 6.29 -18.28 -6.34
C HIS A 79 5.12 -17.32 -6.59
N SER A 80 5.43 -16.02 -6.56
CA SER A 80 4.47 -14.94 -6.80
C SER A 80 3.89 -15.00 -8.21
N LYS A 81 2.58 -14.87 -8.33
CA LYS A 81 1.85 -14.74 -9.60
C LYS A 81 1.33 -13.32 -9.81
N ASP A 82 0.70 -12.77 -8.78
CA ASP A 82 0.21 -11.41 -8.79
C ASP A 82 0.23 -10.80 -7.38
N PHE A 83 0.26 -9.46 -7.32
CA PHE A 83 0.11 -8.74 -6.09
C PHE A 83 -0.73 -7.49 -6.32
N ILE A 84 -1.85 -7.39 -5.61
CA ILE A 84 -2.81 -6.29 -5.76
C ILE A 84 -3.02 -5.62 -4.41
N ILE A 85 -2.67 -4.33 -4.31
CA ILE A 85 -3.00 -3.51 -3.15
C ILE A 85 -4.52 -3.31 -3.11
N ARG A 86 -5.14 -3.71 -1.99
CA ARG A 86 -6.58 -3.57 -1.73
C ARG A 86 -6.90 -2.33 -0.90
N HIS A 87 -6.02 -2.00 0.05
CA HIS A 87 -6.15 -0.81 0.88
C HIS A 87 -4.78 -0.17 1.07
N GLN A 88 -4.75 1.16 1.10
CA GLN A 88 -3.56 1.91 1.48
C GLN A 88 -3.97 3.26 2.06
N GLY A 89 -3.07 3.86 2.82
CA GLY A 89 -3.30 5.18 3.36
C GLY A 89 -2.10 5.71 4.13
N ALA A 90 -2.25 6.91 4.65
CA ALA A 90 -1.22 7.58 5.42
C ALA A 90 -1.81 8.19 6.68
N ARG A 91 -0.99 8.25 7.73
CA ARG A 91 -1.26 8.98 8.96
C ARG A 91 0.05 9.55 9.48
N ASN A 92 0.14 10.88 9.57
CA ASN A 92 1.35 11.60 9.95
C ASN A 92 2.54 11.14 9.08
N ASP A 93 3.63 10.70 9.70
CA ASP A 93 4.83 10.21 9.02
C ASP A 93 4.82 8.70 8.72
N ALA A 94 3.66 8.06 8.84
CA ALA A 94 3.49 6.65 8.52
C ALA A 94 2.57 6.46 7.31
N GLN A 95 2.90 5.47 6.49
CA GLN A 95 2.06 4.98 5.40
C GLN A 95 1.88 3.49 5.54
N TYR A 96 0.73 2.96 5.12
CA TYR A 96 0.49 1.53 5.12
C TYR A 96 -0.11 1.07 3.79
N ALA A 97 0.12 -0.20 3.48
CA ALA A 97 -0.58 -0.90 2.41
C ALA A 97 -0.99 -2.29 2.88
N ILE A 98 -2.16 -2.72 2.42
CA ILE A 98 -2.70 -4.07 2.55
C ILE A 98 -2.97 -4.56 1.13
N GLY A 99 -2.35 -5.66 0.75
CA GLY A 99 -2.55 -6.28 -0.55
C GLY A 99 -2.75 -7.78 -0.46
N ASN A 100 -3.30 -8.33 -1.54
CA ASN A 100 -3.43 -9.77 -1.71
C ASN A 100 -2.29 -10.22 -2.64
N LEU A 101 -1.49 -11.16 -2.16
CA LEU A 101 -0.44 -11.84 -2.91
C LEU A 101 -0.97 -13.20 -3.34
N GLU A 102 -1.09 -13.40 -4.65
CA GLU A 102 -1.41 -14.71 -5.23
C GLU A 102 -0.12 -15.44 -5.56
N THR A 103 -0.03 -16.72 -5.22
CA THR A 103 1.15 -17.55 -5.47
C THR A 103 0.76 -18.88 -6.11
N GLU A 104 1.77 -19.69 -6.44
CA GLU A 104 1.55 -21.08 -6.86
C GLU A 104 0.95 -21.98 -5.78
N LYS A 105 1.13 -21.66 -4.49
CA LYS A 105 0.74 -22.51 -3.36
C LYS A 105 -0.24 -21.82 -2.39
N GLY A 106 -1.12 -21.00 -2.93
CA GLY A 106 -2.16 -20.30 -2.17
C GLY A 106 -2.02 -18.79 -2.20
N SER A 107 -2.91 -18.13 -1.48
CA SER A 107 -2.98 -16.67 -1.42
C SER A 107 -2.63 -16.18 -0.01
N PHE A 108 -2.01 -15.01 0.05
CA PHE A 108 -1.58 -14.38 1.29
C PHE A 108 -2.10 -12.97 1.37
N ARG A 109 -2.49 -12.56 2.57
CA ARG A 109 -2.66 -11.15 2.90
C ARG A 109 -1.32 -10.58 3.33
N VAL A 110 -0.90 -9.51 2.67
CA VAL A 110 0.33 -8.79 2.97
C VAL A 110 -0.03 -7.43 3.57
N TYR A 111 0.46 -7.16 4.76
CA TYR A 111 0.43 -5.84 5.39
C TYR A 111 1.85 -5.27 5.44
N ILE A 112 1.99 -3.99 5.08
CA ILE A 112 3.25 -3.26 5.10
C ILE A 112 3.03 -1.94 5.82
N LEU A 113 3.89 -1.65 6.80
CA LEU A 113 3.96 -0.34 7.45
C LEU A 113 5.28 0.33 7.08
N LEU A 114 5.17 1.53 6.52
CA LEU A 114 6.30 2.43 6.29
C LEU A 114 6.26 3.59 7.27
N LYS A 115 7.44 4.07 7.68
CA LYS A 115 7.61 5.28 8.48
C LYS A 115 8.76 6.11 7.92
N LYS A 116 8.70 7.42 8.10
CA LYS A 116 9.83 8.28 7.73
C LYS A 116 11.03 8.08 8.67
N VAL A 117 12.22 7.95 8.08
CA VAL A 117 13.51 7.98 8.77
C VAL A 117 14.34 9.05 8.06
N GLY A 118 14.45 10.22 8.67
CA GLY A 118 14.99 11.41 8.00
C GLY A 118 14.10 11.83 6.82
N GLN A 119 14.65 11.80 5.61
CA GLN A 119 13.92 12.13 4.37
C GLN A 119 13.37 10.90 3.64
N GLU A 120 13.72 9.69 4.08
CA GLU A 120 13.33 8.45 3.42
C GLU A 120 12.09 7.85 4.07
N LEU A 121 11.22 7.23 3.27
CA LEU A 121 10.08 6.46 3.73
C LEU A 121 10.43 4.97 3.62
N LEU A 122 10.66 4.32 4.76
CA LEU A 122 11.19 2.96 4.83
C LEU A 122 10.18 2.00 5.46
N ILE A 123 10.23 0.73 5.08
CA ILE A 123 9.42 -0.35 5.63
C ILE A 123 9.96 -0.71 7.02
N HIS A 124 9.07 -0.65 8.01
CA HIS A 124 9.33 -1.07 9.39
C HIS A 124 8.68 -2.41 9.73
N ILE A 125 7.53 -2.72 9.12
CA ILE A 125 6.78 -3.95 9.39
C ILE A 125 6.38 -4.58 8.06
N ILE A 126 6.59 -5.88 7.95
CA ILE A 126 6.02 -6.74 6.91
C ILE A 126 5.29 -7.88 7.62
N ARG A 127 4.03 -8.08 7.27
CA ARG A 127 3.22 -9.19 7.78
C ARG A 127 2.63 -9.93 6.60
N ILE A 128 2.91 -11.22 6.49
CA ILE A 128 2.42 -12.11 5.44
C ILE A 128 1.73 -13.28 6.12
N GLU A 129 0.42 -13.35 5.96
CA GLU A 129 -0.43 -14.38 6.57
C GLU A 129 -1.24 -15.07 5.48
N PRO A 130 -1.54 -16.39 5.60
CA PRO A 130 -2.46 -17.05 4.69
C PRO A 130 -3.77 -16.27 4.62
N ASP A 131 -4.30 -16.11 3.41
CA ASP A 131 -5.60 -15.48 3.24
C ASP A 131 -6.66 -16.42 3.83
N LYS A 132 -7.15 -16.08 5.03
CA LYS A 132 -8.27 -16.80 5.63
C LYS A 132 -9.50 -16.40 4.82
N ALA A 133 -9.92 -17.26 3.90
CA ALA A 133 -11.25 -17.17 3.30
C ALA A 133 -12.25 -17.01 4.46
N GLN A 134 -12.91 -15.86 4.51
CA GLN A 134 -14.02 -15.61 5.44
C GLN A 134 -15.20 -16.51 5.10
#